data_AF-A0AAQ4PIA1-F1
#
_entry.id   AF-A0AAQ4PIA1-F1
#
_cell.length_a   1.000
_cell.length_b   1.000
_cell.length_c   1.000
_cell.angle_alpha   90.00
_cell.angle_beta   90.00
_cell.angle_gamma   90.00
#
_symmetry.space_group_name_H-M   'P 1'
#
loop_
_entity.id
_entity.type
_entity.pdbx_description
1 polymer ?
#
loop_
_entity_poly.entity_id
_entity_poly.type
_entity_poly.pdbx_seq_one_letter_code
_entity_poly.pdbx_strand_id
1 'polypeptide(L)'
;MEVLLTHTAGYACRAGRGDPVSYTRYSGVKFVWSGGVNPAASLTVSPHRLQHFSIESLSLICEGNSTEWRVMKVDEDGDVFSCSYWGEMTGSTCNTDTRASSGVYWCESVTQSSNAANITIHNFPVY
;
A
#
# COMPACT_ATOMS: atom_id res chain seq x y z
N MET A 1 6.50 -20.74 23.28
CA MET A 1 5.38 -19.91 22.79
C MET A 1 6.04 -18.80 22.00
N GLU A 2 6.12 -18.96 20.68
CA GLU A 2 6.72 -17.97 19.79
C GLU A 2 5.63 -16.98 19.40
N VAL A 3 5.77 -15.72 19.78
CA VAL A 3 4.86 -14.64 19.39
C VAL A 3 5.45 -14.00 18.14
N LEU A 4 5.04 -14.47 16.96
CA LEU A 4 5.37 -13.84 15.67
C LEU A 4 4.40 -12.68 15.43
N LEU A 5 4.69 -11.54 16.05
CA LEU A 5 4.05 -10.28 15.67
C LEU A 5 4.82 -9.72 14.47
N THR A 6 4.25 -9.86 13.27
CA THR A 6 4.71 -9.10 12.09
C THR A 6 4.23 -7.66 12.27
N HIS A 7 4.99 -6.85 13.00
CA HIS A 7 4.72 -5.43 13.10
C HIS A 7 5.18 -4.76 11.80
N THR A 8 4.20 -4.22 11.08
CA THR A 8 4.43 -3.34 9.94
C THR A 8 4.48 -1.91 10.47
N ALA A 9 5.58 -1.22 10.20
CA ALA A 9 5.70 0.19 10.56
C ALA A 9 6.11 1.02 9.34
N GLY A 10 5.35 2.08 9.07
CA GLY A 10 5.70 3.12 8.11
C GLY A 10 6.32 4.31 8.82
N TYR A 11 7.45 4.80 8.32
CA TYR A 11 8.15 5.95 8.88
C TYR A 11 8.22 7.09 7.85
N ALA A 12 7.89 8.31 8.28
CA ALA A 12 8.08 9.54 7.53
C ALA A 12 8.69 10.61 8.44
N CYS A 13 9.57 11.42 7.87
CA CYS A 13 10.27 12.49 8.56
C CYS A 13 9.72 13.85 8.12
N ARG A 14 9.69 14.84 9.01
CA ARG A 14 9.47 16.25 8.65
C ARG A 14 10.34 17.16 9.51
N ALA A 15 10.69 18.35 9.00
CA ALA A 15 11.45 19.36 9.73
C ALA A 15 10.55 20.51 10.18
N GLY A 16 10.86 21.11 11.33
CA GLY A 16 10.20 22.32 11.85
C GLY A 16 11.19 23.47 12.02
N ARG A 17 10.76 24.71 11.76
CA ARG A 17 11.59 25.93 11.90
C ARG A 17 10.77 27.12 12.40
N GLY A 18 11.35 27.92 13.30
CA GLY A 18 10.82 29.23 13.72
C GLY A 18 9.98 29.20 15.00
N ASP A 19 9.48 30.38 15.39
CA ASP A 19 8.53 30.59 16.48
C ASP A 19 7.47 31.62 16.04
N PRO A 20 6.22 31.20 15.70
CA PRO A 20 5.72 29.84 15.80
C PRO A 20 6.36 28.88 14.78
N VAL A 21 6.39 27.58 15.11
CA VAL A 21 6.99 26.55 14.26
C VAL A 21 6.25 26.42 12.93
N SER A 22 6.98 26.60 11.84
CA SER A 22 6.58 26.23 10.49
C SER A 22 7.16 24.86 10.11
N TYR A 23 6.33 23.94 9.62
CA TYR A 23 6.75 22.59 9.22
C TYR A 23 6.99 22.47 7.72
N THR A 24 7.94 21.63 7.31
CA THR A 24 8.09 21.16 5.92
C THR A 24 7.05 20.10 5.58
N ARG A 25 6.93 19.75 4.29
CA ARG A 25 6.25 18.51 3.90
C ARG A 25 6.96 17.30 4.50
N TYR A 26 6.20 16.21 4.67
CA TYR A 26 6.77 14.92 5.05
C TYR A 26 7.67 14.40 3.93
N SER A 27 8.67 13.59 4.30
CA SER A 27 9.39 12.76 3.36
C SER A 27 8.48 11.63 2.88
N GLY A 28 8.80 11.04 1.72
CA GLY A 28 8.19 9.78 1.30
C GLY A 28 8.30 8.70 2.38
N VAL A 29 7.26 7.90 2.55
CA VAL A 29 7.16 6.88 3.60
C VAL A 29 8.11 5.72 3.31
N LYS A 30 8.85 5.27 4.34
CA LYS A 30 9.65 4.05 4.32
C LYS A 30 8.99 2.99 5.20
N PHE A 31 8.62 1.86 4.60
CA PHE A 31 8.10 0.71 5.35
C PHE A 31 9.21 -0.20 5.80
N VAL A 32 9.11 -0.65 7.05
CA VAL A 32 9.93 -1.73 7.60
C VAL A 32 9.00 -2.84 8.06
N TRP A 33 9.38 -4.06 7.73
CA TRP A 33 8.68 -5.29 8.09
C TRP A 33 9.55 -6.02 9.11
N SER A 34 9.05 -6.24 10.32
CA SER A 34 9.72 -7.18 11.24
C SER A 34 9.56 -8.59 10.65
N GLY A 35 10.63 -9.12 10.06
CA GLY A 35 10.60 -10.36 9.29
C GLY A 35 10.17 -11.56 10.12
N GLY A 36 8.93 -12.01 9.92
CA GLY A 36 8.54 -13.41 10.14
C GLY A 36 8.79 -14.19 8.84
N VAL A 37 9.39 -15.36 8.96
CA VAL A 37 9.55 -16.31 7.84
C VAL A 37 8.13 -16.75 7.45
N ASN A 38 7.63 -16.23 6.32
CA ASN A 38 6.23 -16.32 5.83
C ASN A 38 5.22 -15.45 6.61
N PRO A 39 4.81 -14.27 6.09
CA PRO A 39 3.62 -13.61 6.60
C PRO A 39 2.42 -14.55 6.42
N ALA A 40 1.54 -14.63 7.41
CA ALA A 40 0.31 -15.45 7.35
C ALA A 40 -0.68 -14.94 6.28
N ALA A 41 -0.40 -13.80 5.67
CA ALA A 41 -1.17 -13.14 4.64
C ALA A 41 -0.29 -12.67 3.48
N SER A 42 -0.83 -12.69 2.27
CA SER A 42 -0.15 -12.24 1.05
C SER A 42 -1.00 -11.26 0.27
N LEU A 43 -0.33 -10.28 -0.35
CA LEU A 43 -0.90 -9.40 -1.36
C LEU A 43 -0.35 -9.80 -2.73
N THR A 44 -1.25 -10.06 -3.67
CA THR A 44 -0.95 -10.36 -5.06
C THR A 44 -1.50 -9.27 -5.98
N VAL A 45 -0.68 -8.83 -6.95
CA VAL A 45 -1.06 -7.82 -7.95
C VAL A 45 -1.39 -8.51 -9.27
N SER A 46 -2.58 -8.26 -9.81
CA SER A 46 -3.03 -8.77 -11.11
C SER A 46 -3.44 -7.64 -12.05
N PRO A 47 -3.00 -7.64 -13.33
CA PRO A 47 -2.09 -8.60 -13.94
C PRO A 47 -0.65 -8.45 -13.44
N HIS A 48 0.10 -9.54 -13.32
CA HIS A 48 1.48 -9.49 -12.85
C HIS A 48 2.42 -9.00 -13.97
N ARG A 49 2.77 -7.71 -13.95
CA ARG A 49 3.59 -7.05 -14.98
C ARG A 49 4.66 -6.18 -14.33
N LEU A 50 5.77 -5.98 -15.04
CA LEU A 50 6.85 -5.08 -14.59
C LEU A 50 6.54 -3.60 -14.85
N GLN A 51 5.66 -3.31 -15.82
CA GLN A 51 5.25 -1.97 -16.17
C GLN A 51 3.73 -1.91 -16.12
N HIS A 52 3.22 -0.86 -15.50
CA HIS A 52 1.80 -0.53 -15.41
C HIS A 52 1.58 0.87 -15.95
N PHE A 53 0.49 1.07 -16.67
CA PHE A 53 0.15 2.37 -17.24
C PHE A 53 -1.10 2.96 -16.59
N SER A 54 -1.22 4.29 -16.60
CA SER A 54 -2.26 5.03 -15.88
C SER A 54 -3.71 4.79 -16.33
N ILE A 55 -3.93 4.12 -17.47
CA ILE A 55 -5.26 3.75 -17.98
C ILE A 55 -5.58 2.26 -17.69
N GLU A 56 -4.59 1.47 -17.30
CA GLU A 56 -4.81 0.05 -16.99
C GLU A 56 -5.40 -0.09 -15.58
N SER A 57 -6.40 -0.96 -15.44
CA SER A 57 -6.92 -1.36 -14.15
C SER A 57 -6.04 -2.44 -13.50
N LEU A 58 -5.94 -2.38 -12.18
CA LEU A 58 -5.25 -3.37 -11.36
C LEU A 58 -6.22 -3.99 -10.36
N SER A 59 -6.03 -5.27 -10.11
CA SER A 59 -6.69 -6.02 -9.03
C SER A 59 -5.63 -6.40 -7.98
N LEU A 60 -5.88 -5.97 -6.75
CA LEU A 60 -5.06 -6.24 -5.58
C LEU A 60 -5.77 -7.27 -4.73
N ILE A 61 -5.22 -8.48 -4.65
CA ILE A 61 -5.88 -9.64 -4.07
C ILE A 61 -5.19 -9.96 -2.75
N CYS A 62 -5.96 -9.96 -1.66
CA CYS A 62 -5.52 -10.40 -0.35
C CYS A 62 -5.82 -11.88 -0.15
N GLU A 63 -4.82 -12.63 0.30
CA GLU A 63 -4.95 -14.02 0.69
C GLU A 63 -4.46 -14.20 2.14
N GLY A 64 -5.09 -15.10 2.88
CA GLY A 64 -4.76 -15.39 4.28
C GLY A 64 -5.98 -15.89 5.04
N ASN A 65 -5.86 -15.98 6.36
CA ASN A 65 -6.93 -16.54 7.21
C ASN A 65 -8.01 -15.52 7.63
N SER A 66 -7.93 -14.27 7.20
CA SER A 66 -8.96 -13.26 7.48
C SER A 66 -10.07 -13.28 6.43
N THR A 67 -11.30 -13.04 6.86
CA THR A 67 -12.45 -12.79 5.99
C THR A 67 -12.72 -11.29 5.79
N GLU A 68 -12.14 -10.44 6.65
CA GLU A 68 -12.29 -8.99 6.60
C GLU A 68 -10.95 -8.35 6.22
N TRP A 69 -10.80 -8.07 4.93
CA TRP A 69 -9.59 -7.44 4.38
C TRP A 69 -9.82 -5.97 4.08
N ARG A 70 -8.80 -5.16 4.36
CA ARG A 70 -8.67 -3.79 3.86
C ARG A 70 -7.41 -3.72 3.03
N VAL A 71 -7.53 -3.24 1.81
CA VAL A 71 -6.38 -2.90 0.97
C VAL A 71 -6.05 -1.43 1.21
N MET A 72 -4.81 -1.18 1.59
CA MET A 72 -4.29 0.13 1.92
C MET A 72 -3.24 0.53 0.90
N LYS A 73 -3.14 1.83 0.63
CA LYS A 73 -2.13 2.44 -0.21
C LYS A 73 -1.49 3.59 0.54
N VAL A 74 -0.19 3.79 0.36
CA VAL A 74 0.42 5.10 0.53
C VAL A 74 0.92 5.63 -0.82
N ASP A 75 0.67 6.90 -1.11
CA ASP A 75 1.21 7.54 -2.30
C ASP A 75 2.62 8.13 -2.06
N GLU A 76 3.13 8.83 -3.07
CA GLU A 76 4.47 9.45 -3.03
C GLU A 76 4.56 10.62 -2.03
N ASP A 77 3.43 11.30 -1.76
CA ASP A 77 3.33 12.38 -0.78
C ASP A 77 3.25 11.86 0.67
N GLY A 78 3.05 10.55 0.83
CA GLY A 78 2.99 9.89 2.13
C GLY A 78 1.58 9.80 2.71
N ASP A 79 0.56 10.13 1.91
CA ASP A 79 -0.84 10.07 2.33
C ASP A 79 -1.38 8.63 2.23
N VAL A 80 -2.07 8.19 3.27
CA VAL A 80 -2.57 6.82 3.41
C VAL A 80 -4.05 6.74 3.05
N PHE A 81 -4.39 5.83 2.14
CA PHE A 81 -5.75 5.66 1.63
C PHE A 81 -6.19 4.19 1.64
N SER A 82 -7.42 3.94 2.09
CA SER A 82 -8.10 2.66 1.88
C SER A 82 -8.61 2.54 0.44
N CYS A 83 -8.65 1.32 -0.09
CA CYS A 83 -9.20 0.99 -1.40
C CYS A 83 -10.55 1.65 -1.66
N SER A 84 -11.44 1.70 -0.66
CA SER A 84 -12.77 2.31 -0.78
C SER A 84 -12.79 3.78 -1.25
N TYR A 85 -11.63 4.47 -1.26
CA TYR A 85 -11.50 5.84 -1.76
C TYR A 85 -11.01 5.94 -3.22
N TRP A 86 -10.32 4.92 -3.73
CA TRP A 86 -9.66 4.95 -5.04
C TRP A 86 -10.00 3.74 -5.94
N GLY A 87 -10.87 2.86 -5.45
CA GLY A 87 -11.31 1.65 -6.10
C GLY A 87 -12.48 0.99 -5.37
N GLU A 88 -12.80 -0.22 -5.80
CA GLU A 88 -13.92 -1.02 -5.30
C GLU A 88 -13.41 -2.30 -4.65
N MET A 89 -13.88 -2.58 -3.42
CA MET A 89 -13.64 -3.85 -2.74
C MET A 89 -14.69 -4.88 -3.13
N THR A 90 -14.26 -6.05 -3.60
CA THR A 90 -15.08 -7.25 -3.84
C THR A 90 -14.49 -8.42 -3.05
N GLY A 91 -15.05 -8.68 -1.87
CA GLY A 91 -14.52 -9.70 -0.95
C GLY A 91 -13.11 -9.34 -0.47
N SER A 92 -12.12 -10.18 -0.79
CA SER A 92 -10.71 -9.94 -0.46
C SER A 92 -9.92 -9.24 -1.58
N THR A 93 -10.61 -8.79 -2.64
CA THR A 93 -9.98 -8.16 -3.80
C THR A 93 -10.36 -6.69 -3.88
N CYS A 94 -9.37 -5.82 -4.11
CA CYS A 94 -9.57 -4.41 -4.45
C CYS A 94 -9.32 -4.21 -5.96
N ASN A 95 -10.27 -3.61 -6.67
CA ASN A 95 -10.14 -3.25 -8.07
C ASN A 95 -10.00 -1.73 -8.20
N THR A 96 -9.02 -1.24 -8.96
CA THR A 96 -8.89 0.19 -9.22
C THR A 96 -9.95 0.65 -10.23
N ASP A 97 -10.67 1.73 -9.93
CA ASP A 97 -11.84 2.12 -10.75
C ASP A 97 -11.48 2.61 -12.16
N THR A 98 -10.34 3.28 -12.35
CA THR A 98 -9.90 3.78 -13.68
C THR A 98 -8.44 4.26 -13.74
N ARG A 99 -7.84 4.63 -12.61
CA ARG A 99 -6.46 5.13 -12.55
C ARG A 99 -5.73 4.53 -11.37
N ALA A 100 -4.95 3.49 -11.63
CA ALA A 100 -3.92 3.10 -10.69
C ALA A 100 -2.96 4.29 -10.49
N SER A 101 -2.45 4.45 -9.28
CA SER A 101 -1.47 5.48 -8.95
C SER A 101 -0.20 4.83 -8.42
N SER A 102 0.94 5.50 -8.59
CA SER A 102 2.18 5.03 -8.00
C SER A 102 2.05 5.04 -6.48
N GLY A 103 2.62 4.03 -5.83
CA GLY A 103 2.55 3.92 -4.39
C GLY A 103 2.89 2.53 -3.87
N VAL A 104 2.88 2.41 -2.55
CA VAL A 104 3.07 1.12 -1.87
C VAL A 104 1.72 0.64 -1.36
N TYR A 105 1.39 -0.61 -1.69
CA TYR A 105 0.11 -1.24 -1.41
C TYR A 105 0.31 -2.42 -0.46
N TRP A 106 -0.61 -2.62 0.48
CA TRP A 106 -0.64 -3.79 1.38
C TRP A 106 -2.07 -4.15 1.78
N CYS A 107 -2.26 -5.36 2.28
CA CYS A 107 -3.49 -5.79 2.93
C CYS A 107 -3.32 -5.75 4.45
N GLU A 108 -4.36 -5.30 5.14
CA GLU A 108 -4.46 -5.39 6.59
C GLU A 108 -5.83 -5.92 7.01
N SER A 109 -5.84 -6.58 8.16
CA SER A 109 -7.01 -7.01 8.88
C SER A 109 -6.78 -6.76 10.36
N VAL A 110 -7.78 -7.01 11.20
CA VAL A 110 -7.65 -6.85 12.66
C VAL A 110 -6.52 -7.72 13.24
N THR A 111 -6.20 -8.85 12.60
CA THR A 111 -5.29 -9.85 13.16
C THR A 111 -3.99 -10.01 12.37
N GLN A 112 -3.96 -9.59 11.11
CA GLN A 112 -2.89 -9.92 10.16
C GLN A 112 -2.63 -8.77 9.20
N SER A 113 -1.37 -8.60 8.82
CA SER A 113 -0.92 -7.75 7.71
C SER A 113 -0.17 -8.59 6.68
N SER A 114 -0.37 -8.29 5.40
CA SER A 114 0.34 -8.98 4.31
C SER A 114 1.72 -8.38 4.05
N ASN A 115 2.45 -8.92 3.06
CA ASN A 115 3.54 -8.20 2.41
C ASN A 115 3.01 -6.92 1.73
N ALA A 116 3.93 -5.97 1.47
CA ALA A 116 3.66 -4.87 0.57
C ALA A 116 4.21 -5.09 -0.83
N ALA A 117 3.55 -4.44 -1.80
CA ALA A 117 4.00 -4.31 -3.17
C ALA A 117 4.24 -2.83 -3.50
N ASN A 118 5.37 -2.53 -4.13
CA ASN A 118 5.64 -1.20 -4.67
C ASN A 118 5.24 -1.19 -6.15
N ILE A 119 4.26 -0.36 -6.52
CA ILE A 119 3.74 -0.25 -7.87
C ILE A 119 4.07 1.13 -8.41
N THR A 120 4.78 1.17 -9.54
CA THR A 120 5.07 2.39 -10.27
C THR A 120 4.19 2.45 -11.51
N ILE A 121 3.43 3.53 -11.66
CA ILE A 121 2.57 3.77 -12.81
C ILE A 121 3.26 4.73 -13.76
N HIS A 122 3.40 4.30 -15.01
CA HIS A 122 3.93 5.13 -16.09
C HIS A 122 2.80 5.86 -16.82
N ASN A 123 3.04 7.12 -17.17
CA ASN A 123 2.18 7.81 -18.13
C ASN A 123 2.39 7.20 -19.51
N PHE A 124 1.33 7.10 -20.31
CA PHE A 124 1.48 6.76 -21.71
C PHE A 124 2.41 7.76 -22.40
N PRO A 125 3.36 7.32 -23.23
CA PRO A 125 4.10 8.23 -24.09
C PRO A 125 3.09 8.93 -25.00
N VAL A 126 3.04 10.26 -24.90
CA VAL A 126 2.33 11.10 -25.85
C VAL A 126 3.21 11.17 -27.10
N TYR A 127 2.76 10.55 -28.19
CA TYR A 127 3.42 10.63 -29.50
C TYR A 127 3.07 11.95 -30.20
#